data_AF-A0A847XN40-F1
#
_entry.id   AF-A0A847XN40-F1
#
_cell.length_a   1.000
_cell.length_b   1.000
_cell.length_c   1.000
_cell.angle_alpha   90.00
_cell.angle_beta   90.00
_cell.angle_gamma   90.00
#
_symmetry.space_group_name_H-M   'P 1'
#
loop_
_entity.id
_entity.type
_entity.pdbx_description
1 polymer ?
#
loop_
_entity_poly.entity_id
_entity_poly.type
_entity_poly.pdbx_seq_one_letter_code
_entity_poly.pdbx_strand_id
1 'polypeptide(L)'
;CNNFIESGKLIGIEEAGMITDLMQCHSWYVQQLSHYTWNLVKKKATASDVKSALEELLNANMPLYQKEMEILSITQINLLKAVAKGERQLTSARVMNEYRLGTPRNVSKNKTILLNKDIIGDTAASYYFMDPAFEIWFRKQFF
;
A
#
# COMPACT_ATOMS: atom_id res chain seq x y z
N CYS A 1 7.23 9.16 -17.31
CA CYS A 1 8.34 10.12 -17.54
C CYS A 1 8.13 11.03 -18.76
N ASN A 2 7.54 10.56 -19.86
CA ASN A 2 7.33 11.38 -21.07
C ASN A 2 6.62 12.72 -20.77
N ASN A 3 5.56 12.71 -19.96
CA ASN A 3 4.81 13.92 -19.60
C ASN A 3 5.64 15.00 -18.88
N PHE A 4 6.67 14.63 -18.11
CA PHE A 4 7.56 15.62 -17.47
C PHE A 4 8.34 16.37 -18.54
N ILE A 5 9.01 15.63 -19.43
CA ILE A 5 9.85 16.17 -20.50
C ILE A 5 9.02 17.03 -21.45
N GLU A 6 7.86 16.55 -21.89
CA GLU A 6 6.94 17.27 -22.79
C GLU A 6 6.46 18.60 -22.20
N SER A 7 6.29 18.68 -20.88
CA SER A 7 5.90 19.91 -20.17
C SER A 7 7.06 20.84 -19.80
N GLY A 8 8.31 20.48 -20.15
CA GLY A 8 9.52 21.21 -19.73
C GLY A 8 9.87 21.06 -18.25
N LYS A 9 9.25 20.09 -17.56
CA LYS A 9 9.56 19.72 -16.17
C LYS A 9 10.59 18.60 -16.13
N LEU A 10 11.37 18.55 -15.05
CA LEU A 10 12.43 17.58 -14.85
C LEU A 10 12.15 16.75 -13.60
N ILE A 11 12.52 15.47 -13.66
CA ILE A 11 12.56 14.57 -12.50
C ILE A 11 13.91 13.86 -12.49
N GLY A 12 14.57 13.81 -11.33
CA GLY A 12 15.84 13.12 -11.17
C GLY A 12 15.66 11.60 -11.11
N ILE A 13 16.76 10.87 -11.23
CA ILE A 13 16.77 9.40 -11.08
C ILE A 13 16.36 9.02 -9.64
N GLU A 14 16.81 9.79 -8.65
CA GLU A 14 16.48 9.55 -7.24
C GLU A 14 14.98 9.71 -6.97
N GLU A 15 14.35 10.79 -7.44
CA GLU A 15 12.91 10.99 -7.28
C GLU A 15 12.08 9.96 -8.06
N ALA A 16 12.51 9.61 -9.27
CA ALA A 16 11.84 8.56 -10.04
C ALA A 16 11.94 7.20 -9.34
N GLY A 17 13.12 6.87 -8.79
CA GLY A 17 13.34 5.67 -7.98
C GLY A 17 12.49 5.66 -6.71
N MET A 18 12.38 6.80 -6.04
CA MET A 18 11.51 6.96 -4.87
C MET A 18 10.04 6.65 -5.20
N ILE A 19 9.54 7.13 -6.34
CA ILE A 19 8.17 6.83 -6.79
C ILE A 19 8.00 5.33 -7.06
N THR A 20 8.96 4.69 -7.75
CA THR A 20 8.88 3.25 -8.02
C THR A 20 8.92 2.41 -6.76
N ASP A 21 9.77 2.77 -5.81
CA ASP A 21 9.92 2.04 -4.55
C ASP A 21 8.67 2.17 -3.68
N LEU A 22 8.13 3.39 -3.53
CA LEU A 22 6.90 3.64 -2.77
C LEU A 22 5.72 2.83 -3.33
N MET A 23 5.61 2.75 -4.66
CA MET A 23 4.51 2.08 -5.34
C MET A 23 4.83 0.62 -5.69
N GLN A 24 5.90 0.05 -5.10
CA GLN A 24 6.31 -1.34 -5.26
C GLN A 24 6.43 -1.79 -6.73
N CYS A 25 6.90 -0.89 -7.60
CA CYS A 25 6.99 -1.06 -9.05
C CYS A 25 5.66 -1.40 -9.76
N HIS A 26 4.52 -1.23 -9.10
CA HIS A 26 3.22 -1.49 -9.70
C HIS A 26 2.88 -0.37 -10.70
N SER A 27 2.86 -0.69 -11.99
CA SER A 27 2.86 0.31 -13.07
C SER A 27 1.75 1.35 -12.97
N TRP A 28 0.53 0.95 -12.59
CA TRP A 28 -0.59 1.87 -12.41
C TRP A 28 -0.34 2.89 -11.28
N TYR A 29 0.06 2.43 -10.09
CA TYR A 29 0.34 3.29 -8.94
C TYR A 29 1.58 4.16 -9.16
N VAL A 30 2.61 3.64 -9.83
CA VAL A 30 3.78 4.42 -10.28
C VAL A 30 3.34 5.58 -11.17
N GLN A 31 2.46 5.32 -12.15
CA GLN A 31 1.92 6.36 -13.02
C GLN A 31 1.07 7.36 -12.24
N GLN A 32 0.24 6.87 -11.31
CA GLN A 32 -0.62 7.72 -10.48
C GLN A 32 0.21 8.67 -9.63
N LEU A 33 1.17 8.18 -8.83
CA LEU A 33 2.02 9.02 -8.00
C LEU A 33 2.92 9.95 -8.83
N SER A 34 3.38 9.49 -10.00
CA SER A 34 4.09 10.35 -10.97
C SER A 34 3.22 11.52 -11.43
N HIS A 35 1.93 11.30 -11.65
CA HIS A 35 1.00 12.34 -12.07
C HIS A 35 0.76 13.37 -10.97
N TYR A 36 0.52 12.94 -9.72
CA TYR A 36 0.43 13.85 -8.58
C TYR A 36 1.72 14.67 -8.41
N THR A 37 2.88 14.03 -8.49
CA THR A 37 4.19 14.71 -8.43
C THR A 37 4.32 15.73 -9.55
N TRP A 38 3.93 15.37 -10.77
CA TRP A 38 3.97 16.26 -11.92
C TRP A 38 3.08 17.50 -11.71
N ASN A 39 1.88 17.35 -11.14
CA ASN A 39 0.96 18.45 -10.87
C ASN A 39 1.56 19.48 -9.89
N LEU A 40 2.27 19.01 -8.86
CA LEU A 40 2.85 19.88 -7.84
C LEU A 40 4.14 20.58 -8.29
N VAL A 41 4.93 19.92 -9.14
CA VAL A 41 6.25 20.42 -9.55
C VAL A 41 6.13 21.57 -10.55
N LYS A 42 6.84 22.65 -10.27
CA LYS A 42 6.95 23.80 -11.21
C LYS A 42 7.99 23.59 -12.31
N LYS A 43 9.19 23.10 -11.95
CA LYS A 43 10.31 22.96 -12.90
C LYS A 43 11.14 21.70 -12.71
N LYS A 44 11.62 21.44 -11.49
CA LYS A 44 12.36 20.21 -11.18
C LYS A 44 11.78 19.59 -9.91
N ALA A 45 11.47 18.30 -9.97
CA ALA A 45 10.97 17.54 -8.84
C ALA A 45 12.07 17.35 -7.80
N THR A 46 11.66 17.42 -6.54
CA THR A 46 12.47 17.10 -5.37
C THR A 46 11.83 15.97 -4.58
N ALA A 47 12.59 15.33 -3.70
CA ALA A 47 12.04 14.36 -2.75
C ALA A 47 10.87 14.93 -1.90
N SER A 48 10.86 16.25 -1.62
CA SER A 48 9.75 16.89 -0.91
C SER A 48 8.48 16.91 -1.75
N ASP A 49 8.59 17.19 -3.06
CA ASP A 49 7.44 17.20 -3.95
C ASP A 49 6.82 15.80 -4.07
N VAL A 50 7.64 14.75 -4.13
CA VAL A 50 7.17 13.35 -4.16
C VAL A 50 6.43 13.00 -2.86
N LYS A 51 6.94 13.45 -1.71
CA LYS A 51 6.27 13.22 -0.41
C LYS A 51 4.93 13.96 -0.32
N SER A 52 4.87 15.22 -0.73
CA SER A 52 3.63 15.99 -0.78
C SER A 52 2.62 15.36 -1.75
N ALA A 53 3.08 14.90 -2.92
CA ALA A 53 2.26 14.18 -3.89
C ALA A 53 1.70 12.87 -3.32
N LEU A 54 2.51 12.13 -2.55
CA LEU A 54 2.06 10.93 -1.87
C LEU A 54 0.98 11.27 -0.84
N GLU A 55 1.14 12.33 -0.05
CA GLU A 55 0.12 12.76 0.91
C GLU A 55 -1.20 13.14 0.22
N GLU A 56 -1.15 13.89 -0.89
CA GLU A 56 -2.34 14.20 -1.68
C GLU A 56 -3.01 12.95 -2.25
N LEU A 57 -2.23 12.00 -2.77
CA LEU A 57 -2.75 10.73 -3.28
C LEU A 57 -3.43 9.91 -2.18
N LEU A 58 -2.82 9.81 -1.00
CA LEU A 58 -3.39 9.08 0.13
C LEU A 58 -4.66 9.77 0.66
N ASN A 59 -4.67 11.10 0.73
CA ASN A 59 -5.83 11.87 1.16
C ASN A 59 -7.00 11.74 0.18
N ALA A 60 -6.71 11.75 -1.13
CA ALA A 60 -7.72 11.57 -2.15
C ALA A 60 -8.40 10.19 -2.09
N ASN A 61 -7.66 9.14 -1.73
CA ASN A 61 -8.18 7.78 -1.60
C ASN A 61 -8.68 7.44 -0.19
N MET A 62 -8.44 8.30 0.81
CA MET A 62 -8.79 8.04 2.21
C MET A 62 -10.25 7.63 2.42
N PRO A 63 -11.27 8.27 1.80
CA PRO A 63 -12.66 7.84 1.98
C PRO A 63 -12.92 6.40 1.52
N LEU A 64 -12.24 5.96 0.45
CA LEU A 64 -12.33 4.58 -0.04
C LEU A 64 -11.70 3.62 0.98
N TYR A 65 -10.49 3.93 1.45
CA TYR A 65 -9.78 3.10 2.43
C TYR A 65 -10.55 2.97 3.75
N GLN A 66 -11.17 4.06 4.22
CA GLN A 66 -12.01 4.04 5.42
C GLN A 66 -13.22 3.12 5.23
N LYS A 67 -13.93 3.24 4.10
CA LYS A 67 -15.06 2.38 3.79
C LYS A 67 -14.67 0.90 3.69
N GLU A 68 -13.51 0.60 3.12
CA GLU A 68 -12.98 -0.77 3.08
C GLU A 68 -12.69 -1.30 4.49
N MET A 69 -12.14 -0.47 5.38
CA MET A 69 -11.84 -0.85 6.76
C MET A 69 -13.09 -1.06 7.62
N GLU A 70 -14.15 -0.27 7.42
CA GLU A 70 -15.40 -0.36 8.17
C GLU A 70 -16.09 -1.73 8.02
N ILE A 71 -15.94 -2.37 6.87
CA ILE A 71 -16.55 -3.69 6.59
C ILE A 71 -15.67 -4.87 7.03
N LEU A 72 -14.50 -4.62 7.62
CA LEU A 72 -13.61 -5.66 8.12
C LEU A 72 -13.83 -5.92 9.61
N SER A 73 -13.90 -7.20 9.97
CA SER A 73 -13.86 -7.61 11.36
C SER A 73 -12.49 -7.32 11.98
N ILE A 74 -12.43 -7.17 13.30
CA ILE A 74 -11.17 -6.97 14.02
C ILE A 74 -10.13 -8.06 13.72
N THR A 75 -10.56 -9.31 13.55
CA THR A 75 -9.65 -10.42 13.21
C THR A 75 -9.12 -10.35 11.78
N GLN A 76 -9.83 -9.71 10.85
CA GLN A 76 -9.34 -9.44 9.50
C GLN A 76 -8.35 -8.27 9.51
N ILE A 77 -8.66 -7.20 10.25
CA ILE A 77 -7.74 -6.07 10.44
C ILE A 77 -6.42 -6.53 11.09
N ASN A 78 -6.51 -7.40 12.09
CA ASN A 78 -5.32 -7.99 12.72
C ASN A 78 -4.52 -8.86 11.75
N LEU A 79 -5.18 -9.59 10.85
CA LEU A 79 -4.50 -10.35 9.81
C LEU A 79 -3.78 -9.43 8.82
N LEU A 80 -4.38 -8.29 8.45
CA LEU A 80 -3.72 -7.24 7.66
C LEU A 80 -2.49 -6.66 8.37
N LYS A 81 -2.53 -6.48 9.70
CA LYS A 81 -1.35 -6.06 10.47
C LYS A 81 -0.22 -7.08 10.39
N ALA A 82 -0.53 -8.38 10.45
CA ALA A 82 0.46 -9.45 10.28
C ALA A 82 1.07 -9.43 8.86
N VAL A 83 0.24 -9.27 7.84
CA VAL A 83 0.69 -9.12 6.44
C VAL A 83 1.57 -7.88 6.27
N ALA A 84 1.18 -6.73 6.82
CA ALA A 84 2.00 -5.51 6.82
C ALA A 84 3.33 -5.70 7.58
N LYS A 85 3.43 -6.61 8.53
CA LYS A 85 4.71 -6.92 9.19
C LYS A 85 5.54 -7.99 8.45
N GLY A 86 5.07 -8.45 7.29
CA GLY A 86 5.77 -9.40 6.44
C GLY A 86 5.65 -10.85 6.93
N GLU A 87 4.64 -11.16 7.75
CA GLU A 87 4.46 -12.50 8.29
C GLU A 87 4.06 -13.50 7.19
N ARG A 88 4.84 -14.57 7.07
CA ARG A 88 4.63 -15.62 6.05
C ARG A 88 3.82 -16.80 6.56
N GLN A 89 3.94 -17.13 7.85
CA GLN A 89 3.29 -18.30 8.47
C GLN A 89 2.15 -17.84 9.39
N LEU A 90 1.05 -17.38 8.78
CA LEU A 90 -0.09 -16.77 9.48
C LEU A 90 -0.76 -17.71 10.50
N THR A 91 -0.67 -19.03 10.30
CA THR A 91 -1.24 -20.04 11.20
C THR A 91 -0.23 -20.55 12.24
N SER A 92 0.99 -20.01 12.29
CA SER A 92 1.95 -20.36 13.34
C SER A 92 1.45 -19.86 14.70
N ALA A 93 1.74 -20.61 15.76
CA ALA A 93 1.33 -20.23 17.11
C ALA A 93 1.84 -18.84 17.51
N ARG A 94 3.08 -18.50 17.11
CA ARG A 94 3.66 -17.17 17.35
C ARG A 94 2.80 -16.07 16.71
N VAL A 95 2.58 -16.14 15.40
CA VAL A 95 1.85 -15.10 14.66
C VAL A 95 0.40 -15.00 15.11
N MET A 96 -0.27 -16.12 15.32
CA MET A 96 -1.66 -16.10 15.80
C MET A 96 -1.80 -15.45 17.17
N ASN A 97 -0.85 -15.70 18.08
CA ASN A 97 -0.86 -15.10 19.42
C ASN A 97 -0.48 -13.61 19.37
N GLU A 98 0.60 -13.26 18.65
CA GLU A 98 1.10 -11.89 18.53
C GLU A 98 0.07 -10.94 17.94
N TYR A 99 -0.60 -11.36 16.86
CA TYR A 99 -1.60 -10.54 16.17
C TYR A 99 -3.03 -10.85 16.62
N ARG A 100 -3.25 -11.76 17.56
CA ARG A 100 -4.59 -12.16 18.04
C ARG A 100 -5.52 -12.58 16.88
N LEU A 101 -5.05 -13.52 16.05
CA LEU A 101 -5.76 -13.96 14.83
C LEU A 101 -6.84 -15.02 15.11
N GLY A 102 -6.85 -15.58 16.32
CA GLY A 102 -7.79 -16.64 16.73
C GLY A 102 -7.30 -18.03 16.33
N THR A 103 -8.22 -18.89 15.89
CA THR A 103 -7.90 -20.28 15.55
C THR A 103 -7.36 -20.43 14.12
N PRO A 104 -6.58 -21.47 13.80
CA PRO A 104 -6.09 -21.71 12.43
C PRO A 104 -7.19 -21.73 11.36
N ARG A 105 -8.37 -22.26 11.71
CA ARG A 105 -9.55 -22.24 10.83
C ARG A 105 -10.05 -20.82 10.57
N ASN A 106 -10.08 -19.97 11.60
CA ASN A 106 -10.45 -18.56 11.46
C ASN A 106 -9.45 -17.78 10.59
N VAL A 107 -8.15 -18.00 10.83
CA VAL A 107 -7.07 -17.41 10.01
C VAL A 107 -7.25 -17.77 8.54
N SER A 108 -7.45 -19.06 8.24
CA SER A 108 -7.63 -19.54 6.86
C SER A 108 -8.87 -18.92 6.21
N LYS A 109 -10.00 -18.86 6.93
CA LYS A 109 -11.22 -18.21 6.46
C LYS A 109 -11.00 -16.73 6.16
N ASN A 110 -10.40 -15.98 7.09
CA ASN A 110 -10.15 -14.56 6.92
C ASN A 110 -9.18 -14.28 5.78
N LYS A 111 -8.13 -15.09 5.64
CA LYS A 111 -7.21 -15.02 4.50
C LYS A 111 -7.97 -15.15 3.18
N THR A 112 -8.80 -16.18 3.02
CA THR A 112 -9.61 -16.37 1.81
C THR A 112 -10.55 -15.19 1.55
N ILE A 113 -11.18 -14.63 2.59
CA ILE A 113 -12.06 -13.46 2.43
C ILE A 113 -11.26 -12.25 1.92
N LEU A 114 -10.08 -11.99 2.46
CA LEU A 114 -9.26 -10.84 2.04
C LEU A 114 -8.68 -11.02 0.63
N LEU A 115 -8.30 -12.25 0.25
CA LEU A 115 -7.91 -12.60 -1.12
C LEU A 115 -9.07 -12.39 -2.10
N ASN A 116 -10.26 -12.90 -1.77
CA ASN A 116 -11.45 -12.77 -2.64
C ASN A 116 -11.97 -11.34 -2.76
N LYS A 117 -11.57 -10.44 -1.86
CA LYS A 117 -11.88 -9.01 -1.91
C LYS A 117 -10.79 -8.19 -2.61
N ASP A 118 -9.75 -8.84 -3.13
CA ASP A 118 -8.57 -8.19 -3.71
C ASP A 118 -7.90 -7.18 -2.76
N ILE A 119 -8.01 -7.39 -1.44
CA ILE A 119 -7.34 -6.53 -0.43
C ILE A 119 -5.88 -6.95 -0.29
N ILE A 120 -5.65 -8.27 -0.26
CA ILE A 120 -4.31 -8.86 -0.25
C ILE A 120 -4.17 -9.81 -1.44
N GLY A 121 -2.93 -9.97 -1.90
CA GLY A 121 -2.51 -11.06 -2.77
C GLY A 121 -1.60 -12.03 -2.03
N ASP A 122 -1.35 -13.18 -2.65
CA ASP A 122 -0.38 -14.15 -2.18
C ASP A 122 0.58 -14.59 -3.30
N THR A 123 1.78 -14.95 -2.87
CA THR A 123 2.76 -15.67 -3.69
C THR A 123 3.02 -17.02 -3.03
N ALA A 124 3.86 -17.85 -3.65
CA ALA A 124 4.30 -19.10 -3.03
C ALA A 124 4.97 -18.91 -1.65
N ALA A 125 5.46 -17.70 -1.33
CA ALA A 125 6.27 -17.44 -0.14
C ALA A 125 5.76 -16.32 0.78
N SER A 126 4.82 -15.48 0.35
CA SER A 126 4.41 -14.29 1.11
C SER A 126 3.00 -13.81 0.79
N TYR A 127 2.52 -12.89 1.62
CA TYR A 127 1.29 -12.12 1.42
C TYR A 127 1.65 -10.65 1.25
N TYR A 128 0.89 -9.92 0.45
CA TYR A 128 1.13 -8.50 0.17
C TYR A 128 -0.20 -7.78 -0.06
N PHE A 129 -0.22 -6.45 0.09
CA PHE A 129 -1.38 -5.64 -0.26
C PHE A 129 -1.47 -5.50 -1.77
N MET A 130 -2.67 -5.64 -2.34
CA MET A 130 -2.86 -5.41 -3.79
C MET A 130 -2.67 -3.94 -4.17
N ASP A 131 -3.03 -3.04 -3.24
CA ASP A 131 -2.84 -1.60 -3.37
C ASP A 131 -1.68 -1.14 -2.47
N PRO A 132 -0.51 -0.75 -3.03
CA PRO A 132 0.63 -0.26 -2.26
C PRO A 132 0.36 1.10 -1.60
N ALA A 133 -0.51 1.94 -2.16
CA ALA A 133 -0.93 3.19 -1.51
C ALA A 133 -1.84 2.91 -0.31
N PHE A 134 -2.75 1.93 -0.41
CA PHE A 134 -3.53 1.46 0.72
C PHE A 134 -2.64 0.88 1.82
N GLU A 135 -1.61 0.11 1.47
CA GLU A 135 -0.63 -0.38 2.44
C GLU A 135 0.05 0.77 3.20
N ILE A 136 0.51 1.81 2.49
CA ILE A 136 1.14 2.98 3.11
C ILE A 136 0.15 3.67 4.06
N TRP A 137 -1.09 3.91 3.61
CA TRP A 137 -2.13 4.50 4.45
C TRP A 137 -2.41 3.64 5.70
N PHE A 138 -2.59 2.33 5.51
CA PHE A 138 -2.86 1.38 6.58
C PHE A 138 -1.73 1.38 7.61
N ARG A 139 -0.47 1.39 7.15
CA ARG A 139 0.69 1.44 8.05
C ARG A 139 0.69 2.72 8.89
N LYS A 140 0.40 3.88 8.29
CA LYS A 140 0.31 5.16 9.00
C LYS A 140 -0.81 5.18 10.06
N GLN A 141 -1.88 4.42 9.85
CA GLN A 141 -3.03 4.39 10.75
C GLN A 141 -2.84 3.44 11.94
N PHE A 142 -2.06 2.37 11.77
CA PHE A 142 -1.99 1.25 12.71
C PHE A 142 -0.63 1.04 13.39
N PHE A 143 0.41 1.79 13.01
CA PHE A 143 1.76 1.74 13.60
C PHE A 143 2.31 3.14 13.82
#